data_AF-A0A6B3D1H4-F1
#
_entry.id   AF-A0A6B3D1H4-F1
#
_cell.length_a   1.000
_cell.length_b   1.000
_cell.length_c   1.000
_cell.angle_alpha   90.00
_cell.angle_beta   90.00
_cell.angle_gamma   90.00
#
_symmetry.space_group_name_H-M   'P 1'
#
loop_
_entity.id
_entity.type
_entity.pdbx_description
1 polymer ?
#
loop_
_entity_poly.entity_id
_entity_poly.type
_entity_poly.pdbx_seq_one_letter_code
_entity_poly.pdbx_strand_id
1 'polypeptide(L)'
;YLGREFLLILSTSSSESALPRLIAKMEHLGVSKPVVGITVPTGYSFNLDGTMIYMTMASLFISDAMGTPMSIGEQIPLLLFLLVASKGAAGVSGAGLATLAGGLQSHKPALVDGIGLIVGID
;
A
#
# COMPACT_ATOMS: atom_id res chain seq x y z
N TYR A 1 2.79 -0.31 -23.77
CA TYR A 1 2.81 -1.77 -23.53
C TYR A 1 1.92 -2.21 -22.36
N LEU A 2 1.87 -1.50 -21.21
CA LEU A 2 1.09 -1.89 -20.01
C LEU A 2 -0.26 -1.15 -19.79
N GLY A 3 -0.71 -0.33 -20.75
CA GLY A 3 -1.89 0.54 -20.54
C GLY A 3 -3.18 -0.20 -20.18
N ARG A 4 -3.40 -1.42 -20.70
CA ARG A 4 -4.59 -2.21 -20.37
C ARG A 4 -4.54 -2.76 -18.95
N GLU A 5 -3.36 -3.07 -18.43
CA GLU A 5 -3.17 -3.53 -17.07
C GLU A 5 -3.42 -2.39 -16.09
N PHE A 6 -2.94 -1.18 -16.38
CA PHE A 6 -3.26 0.00 -15.57
C PHE A 6 -4.76 0.31 -15.55
N LEU A 7 -5.43 0.25 -16.70
CA LEU A 7 -6.88 0.43 -16.76
C LEU A 7 -7.60 -0.66 -15.98
N LEU A 8 -7.15 -1.91 -16.06
CA LEU A 8 -7.72 -3.02 -15.30
C LEU A 8 -7.56 -2.80 -13.79
N ILE A 9 -6.36 -2.48 -13.32
CA ILE A 9 -6.08 -2.22 -11.90
C ILE A 9 -6.93 -1.04 -11.40
N LEU A 10 -7.03 0.03 -12.19
CA LEU A 10 -7.84 1.20 -11.85
C LEU A 10 -9.33 0.85 -11.75
N SER A 11 -9.83 -0.03 -12.63
CA SER A 11 -11.25 -0.37 -12.66
C SER A 11 -11.65 -1.47 -11.67
N THR A 12 -10.71 -2.34 -11.27
CA THR A 12 -10.96 -3.39 -10.26
C THR A 12 -10.46 -3.01 -8.87
N SER A 13 -9.76 -1.88 -8.74
CA SER A 13 -9.01 -1.48 -7.53
C SER A 13 -8.11 -2.60 -6.99
N SER A 14 -7.62 -3.48 -7.87
CA SER A 14 -6.86 -4.68 -7.50
C SER A 14 -5.67 -4.89 -8.43
N SER A 15 -4.47 -4.85 -7.87
CA SER A 15 -3.23 -5.17 -8.57
C SER A 15 -3.12 -6.67 -8.93
N GLU A 16 -3.79 -7.55 -8.18
CA GLU A 16 -3.80 -9.01 -8.42
C GLU A 16 -4.40 -9.35 -9.77
N SER A 17 -5.44 -8.59 -10.15
CA SER A 17 -6.19 -8.77 -11.38
C SER A 17 -5.31 -8.66 -12.63
N ALA A 18 -4.22 -7.91 -12.55
CA ALA A 18 -3.27 -7.73 -13.65
C ALA A 18 -2.10 -8.72 -13.63
N LEU A 19 -1.90 -9.48 -12.55
CA LEU A 19 -0.71 -10.28 -12.32
C LEU A 19 -0.47 -11.36 -13.42
N PRO A 20 -1.46 -12.17 -13.82
CA PRO A 20 -1.26 -13.17 -14.88
C PRO A 20 -0.88 -12.55 -16.22
N ARG A 21 -1.48 -11.39 -16.53
CA ARG A 21 -1.23 -10.64 -17.77
C ARG A 21 0.15 -10.01 -17.78
N LEU A 22 0.61 -9.52 -16.63
CA LEU A 22 1.95 -8.98 -16.47
C LEU A 22 3.01 -10.06 -16.69
N ILE A 23 2.83 -11.25 -16.09
CA ILE A 23 3.73 -12.39 -16.28
C ILE A 23 3.84 -12.77 -17.77
N ALA A 24 2.70 -12.98 -18.45
CA ALA A 24 2.69 -13.34 -19.86
C ALA A 24 3.38 -12.27 -20.73
N LYS A 25 3.21 -10.98 -20.40
CA LYS A 25 3.85 -9.87 -21.11
C LYS A 25 5.35 -9.79 -20.88
N MET A 26 5.83 -10.12 -19.68
CA MET A 26 7.27 -10.16 -19.39
C MET A 26 7.95 -11.34 -20.11
N GLU A 27 7.30 -12.50 -20.16
CA GLU A 27 7.79 -13.63 -20.96
C GLU A 27 7.85 -13.29 -22.46
N HIS A 28 6.83 -12.61 -22.99
CA HIS A 28 6.80 -12.15 -24.38
C HIS A 28 7.90 -11.11 -24.70
N LEU A 29 8.37 -10.36 -23.70
CA LEU A 29 9.52 -9.45 -23.84
C LEU A 29 10.87 -10.17 -23.82
N GLY A 30 10.88 -11.50 -23.65
CA GLY A 30 12.10 -12.32 -23.63
C GLY A 30 12.69 -12.54 -22.23
N VAL A 31 11.99 -12.15 -21.16
CA VAL A 31 12.42 -12.49 -19.80
C VAL A 31 12.19 -13.98 -19.56
N SER A 32 13.18 -14.67 -18.99
CA SER A 32 13.10 -16.11 -18.78
C SER A 32 12.01 -16.47 -17.76
N LYS A 33 11.32 -17.60 -18.00
CA LYS A 33 10.24 -18.09 -17.12
C LYS A 33 10.64 -18.19 -15.64
N PRO A 34 11.84 -18.71 -15.28
CA PRO A 34 12.25 -18.76 -13.88
C PRO A 34 12.38 -17.38 -13.22
N VAL A 35 12.83 -16.37 -13.99
CA VAL A 35 12.98 -15.00 -13.48
C VAL A 35 11.61 -14.36 -13.30
N VAL A 36 10.73 -14.42 -14.31
CA VAL A 36 9.38 -13.84 -14.22
C VAL A 36 8.55 -14.51 -13.12
N GLY A 37 8.62 -15.83 -13.03
CA GLY A 37 7.83 -16.63 -12.08
C GLY A 37 8.16 -16.36 -10.60
N ILE A 38 9.30 -15.76 -10.30
CA ILE A 38 9.68 -15.36 -8.93
C ILE A 38 9.56 -13.84 -8.77
N THR A 39 10.20 -13.07 -9.64
CA THR A 39 10.32 -11.61 -9.45
C THR A 39 8.98 -10.88 -9.50
N VAL A 40 8.07 -11.28 -10.39
CA VAL A 40 6.78 -10.60 -10.56
C VAL A 40 5.83 -10.91 -9.40
N PRO A 41 5.61 -12.17 -8.98
CA PRO A 41 4.81 -12.47 -7.79
C PRO A 41 5.42 -11.95 -6.49
N THR A 42 6.74 -12.05 -6.29
CA THR A 42 7.39 -11.49 -5.11
C THR A 42 7.27 -9.97 -5.09
N GLY A 43 7.46 -9.30 -6.22
CA GLY A 43 7.26 -7.86 -6.34
C GLY A 43 5.82 -7.43 -6.04
N TYR A 44 4.83 -8.20 -6.48
CA TYR A 44 3.42 -7.94 -6.16
C TYR A 44 3.16 -7.89 -4.65
N SER A 45 3.70 -8.84 -3.89
CA SER A 45 3.47 -8.89 -2.44
C SER A 45 4.38 -7.95 -1.64
N PHE A 46 5.62 -7.78 -2.08
CA PHE A 46 6.62 -7.05 -1.30
C PHE A 46 6.90 -5.62 -1.78
N ASN A 47 6.47 -5.21 -2.98
CA ASN A 47 6.68 -3.86 -3.51
C ASN A 47 5.43 -2.97 -3.39
N LEU A 48 4.92 -2.84 -2.18
CA LEU A 48 3.72 -2.05 -1.84
C LEU A 48 4.00 -0.56 -1.63
N ASP A 49 4.66 0.08 -2.60
CA ASP A 49 5.05 1.49 -2.49
C ASP A 49 3.83 2.43 -2.49
N GLY A 50 2.83 2.12 -3.32
CA GLY A 50 1.56 2.85 -3.34
C GLY A 50 0.86 2.84 -1.98
N THR A 51 0.80 1.67 -1.33
CA THR A 51 0.25 1.52 0.02
C THR A 51 1.06 2.33 1.04
N MET A 52 2.40 2.34 0.93
CA MET A 52 3.23 3.12 1.83
C MET A 52 3.05 4.63 1.68
N ILE A 53 2.96 5.13 0.44
CA ILE A 53 2.67 6.54 0.17
C ILE A 53 1.30 6.88 0.74
N TYR A 54 0.28 6.06 0.47
CA TYR A 54 -1.07 6.24 1.00
C TYR A 54 -1.06 6.33 2.54
N MET A 55 -0.49 5.35 3.25
CA MET A 55 -0.53 5.33 4.72
C MET A 55 0.26 6.50 5.32
N THR A 56 1.37 6.90 4.69
CA THR A 56 2.16 8.06 5.10
C THR A 56 1.32 9.33 4.99
N MET A 57 0.75 9.58 3.81
CA MET A 57 -0.05 10.77 3.56
C MET A 57 -1.33 10.79 4.40
N ALA A 58 -2.00 9.65 4.57
CA ALA A 58 -3.18 9.51 5.42
C ALA A 58 -2.85 9.80 6.89
N SER A 59 -1.72 9.29 7.41
CA SER A 59 -1.30 9.56 8.79
C SER A 59 -1.03 11.04 9.03
N LEU A 60 -0.34 11.70 8.10
CA LEU A 60 -0.05 13.13 8.19
C LEU A 60 -1.34 13.96 8.08
N PHE A 61 -2.19 13.64 7.10
CA PHE A 61 -3.48 14.29 6.93
C PHE A 61 -4.36 14.19 8.18
N ILE A 62 -4.47 13.00 8.77
CA ILE A 62 -5.21 12.80 10.02
C ILE A 62 -4.60 13.66 11.14
N SER A 63 -3.27 13.67 11.27
CA SER A 63 -2.62 14.44 12.32
C SER A 63 -2.87 15.95 12.21
N ASP A 64 -2.87 16.48 10.98
CA ASP A 64 -3.14 17.88 10.71
C ASP A 64 -4.64 18.21 10.89
N ALA A 65 -5.52 17.35 10.40
CA ALA A 65 -6.97 17.51 10.54
C ALA A 65 -7.44 17.48 12.00
N MET A 66 -6.74 16.73 12.86
CA MET A 66 -7.01 16.65 14.30
C MET A 66 -6.32 17.75 15.12
N GLY A 67 -5.55 18.65 14.48
CA GLY A 67 -4.86 19.74 15.14
C GLY A 67 -3.67 19.31 16.00
N THR A 68 -3.16 18.10 15.78
CA THR A 68 -2.02 17.51 16.51
C THR A 68 -0.94 17.08 15.53
N PRO A 69 -0.28 18.03 14.85
CA PRO A 69 0.72 17.72 13.82
C PRO A 69 1.87 16.91 14.41
N MET A 70 2.32 15.91 13.65
CA MET A 70 3.42 15.06 14.07
C MET A 70 4.78 15.68 13.79
N SER A 71 5.67 15.66 14.78
CA SER A 71 7.07 16.01 14.54
C SER A 71 7.79 14.93 13.73
N ILE A 72 8.89 15.29 13.05
CA ILE A 72 9.71 14.33 12.28
C ILE A 72 10.15 13.14 13.14
N GLY A 73 10.45 13.36 14.42
CA GLY A 73 10.84 12.30 15.36
C GLY A 73 9.72 11.29 15.64
N GLU A 74 8.45 11.68 15.47
CA GLU A 74 7.29 10.80 15.61
C GLU A 74 6.90 10.15 14.27
N GLN A 75 7.16 10.83 13.15
CA GLN A 75 6.91 10.31 11.80
C GLN A 75 7.82 9.13 11.49
N ILE A 76 9.13 9.23 11.74
CA ILE A 76 10.09 8.16 11.43
C ILE A 76 9.70 6.79 12.00
N PRO A 77 9.45 6.63 13.32
CA PRO A 77 9.10 5.33 13.89
C PRO A 77 7.76 4.80 13.36
N LEU A 78 6.76 5.67 13.17
CA LEU A 78 5.49 5.30 12.56
C LEU A 78 5.70 4.76 11.14
N LEU A 79 6.48 5.46 10.31
CA LEU A 79 6.77 5.06 8.94
C LEU A 79 7.54 3.74 8.86
N LEU A 80 8.50 3.52 9.76
CA LEU A 80 9.21 2.24 9.85
C LEU A 80 8.26 1.10 10.23
N PHE A 81 7.36 1.33 11.18
CA PHE A 81 6.34 0.35 11.54
C PHE A 81 5.42 0.04 10.36
N LEU A 82 4.88 1.07 9.72
CA LEU A 82 4.01 0.93 8.54
C LEU A 82 4.72 0.23 7.38
N LEU A 83 6.03 0.47 7.20
CA LEU A 83 6.85 -0.20 6.18
C LEU A 83 6.84 -1.71 6.38
N VAL A 84 7.09 -2.17 7.60
CA VAL A 84 7.08 -3.60 7.94
C VAL A 84 5.66 -4.15 7.84
N ALA A 85 4.69 -3.46 8.44
CA ALA A 85 3.30 -3.91 8.49
C ALA A 85 2.65 -3.99 7.09
N SER A 86 3.01 -3.08 6.16
CA SER A 86 2.49 -3.07 4.79
C SER A 86 2.71 -4.40 4.07
N LYS A 87 3.86 -5.05 4.28
CA LYS A 87 4.21 -6.29 3.58
C LYS A 87 3.32 -7.47 3.99
N GLY A 88 2.71 -7.40 5.18
CA GLY A 88 1.72 -8.36 5.65
C GLY A 88 0.31 -8.13 5.10
N ALA A 89 0.06 -6.98 4.47
CA ALA A 89 -1.25 -6.59 3.94
C ALA A 89 -1.46 -6.97 2.47
N ALA A 90 -0.47 -7.59 1.82
CA ALA A 90 -0.54 -7.96 0.41
C ALA A 90 -1.73 -8.90 0.10
N GLY A 91 -2.53 -8.54 -0.91
CA GLY A 91 -3.60 -9.40 -1.44
C GLY A 91 -4.90 -9.42 -0.60
N VAL A 92 -5.00 -8.66 0.48
CA VAL A 92 -6.23 -8.58 1.29
C VAL A 92 -6.89 -7.21 1.10
N SER A 93 -8.12 -7.22 0.58
CA SER A 93 -8.93 -6.00 0.43
C SER A 93 -9.15 -5.33 1.79
N GLY A 94 -8.95 -4.01 1.88
CA GLY A 94 -9.11 -3.25 3.12
C GLY A 94 -7.95 -3.39 4.13
N ALA A 95 -6.92 -4.19 3.82
CA ALA A 95 -5.78 -4.34 4.73
C ALA A 95 -4.93 -3.06 4.85
N GLY A 96 -5.02 -2.15 3.88
CA GLY A 96 -4.40 -0.81 3.95
C GLY A 96 -4.93 0.01 5.13
N LEU A 97 -6.26 0.14 5.25
CA LEU A 97 -6.92 0.80 6.37
C LEU A 97 -6.63 0.10 7.71
N ALA A 98 -6.66 -1.23 7.73
CA ALA A 98 -6.33 -1.98 8.95
C ALA A 98 -4.88 -1.76 9.41
N THR A 99 -3.94 -1.67 8.45
CA THR A 99 -2.52 -1.42 8.73
C THR A 99 -2.31 0.01 9.22
N LEU A 100 -2.98 0.99 8.61
CA LEU A 100 -3.00 2.37 9.08
C LEU A 100 -3.54 2.46 10.51
N ALA A 101 -4.65 1.79 10.80
CA ALA A 101 -5.24 1.73 12.13
C ALA A 101 -4.28 1.14 13.16
N GLY A 102 -3.63 0.02 12.83
CA GLY A 102 -2.61 -0.58 13.70
C GLY A 102 -1.40 0.33 13.93
N GLY A 103 -0.94 1.03 12.89
CA GLY A 103 0.17 1.98 12.99
C GLY A 103 -0.14 3.15 13.92
N LEU A 104 -1.29 3.80 13.71
CA LEU A 104 -1.77 4.88 14.57
C LEU A 104 -2.02 4.37 15.98
N GLN A 105 -2.68 3.23 16.16
CA GLN A 105 -2.91 2.65 17.49
C GLN A 105 -1.61 2.37 18.26
N SER A 106 -0.53 2.01 17.56
CA SER A 106 0.76 1.73 18.19
C SER A 106 1.58 2.99 18.51
N HIS A 107 1.52 4.04 17.69
CA HIS A 107 2.43 5.19 17.80
C HIS A 107 1.72 6.50 18.19
N LYS A 108 0.45 6.65 17.81
CA LYS A 108 -0.39 7.84 18.05
C LYS A 108 -1.86 7.42 18.29
N PRO A 109 -2.19 6.75 19.40
CA PRO A 109 -3.54 6.26 19.68
C PRO A 109 -4.62 7.34 19.60
N ALA A 110 -4.27 8.58 19.97
CA ALA A 110 -5.16 9.74 19.90
C ALA A 110 -5.63 10.08 18.47
N LEU A 111 -4.94 9.59 17.43
CA LEU A 111 -5.28 9.84 16.03
C LEU A 111 -6.19 8.77 15.41
N VAL A 112 -6.46 7.66 16.12
CA VAL A 112 -7.21 6.52 15.57
C VAL A 112 -8.64 6.92 15.16
N ASP A 113 -9.28 7.80 15.93
CA ASP A 113 -10.63 8.30 15.61
C ASP A 113 -10.66 9.07 14.28
N GLY A 114 -9.53 9.65 13.86
CA GLY A 114 -9.39 10.36 12.60
C GLY A 114 -9.42 9.46 11.36
N ILE A 115 -9.32 8.14 11.51
CA ILE A 115 -9.42 7.18 10.38
C ILE A 115 -10.78 7.31 9.68
N GLY A 116 -11.85 7.66 10.41
CA GLY A 116 -13.16 7.90 9.82
C GLY A 116 -13.16 8.98 8.74
N LEU A 117 -12.21 9.93 8.79
CA LEU A 117 -12.04 10.96 7.74
C LEU A 117 -11.49 10.38 6.43
N ILE A 118 -10.68 9.32 6.51
CA ILE A 118 -10.07 8.67 5.35
C ILE A 118 -11.01 7.63 4.75
N VAL A 119 -11.76 6.89 5.56
CA VAL A 119 -12.67 5.83 5.08
C VAL A 119 -13.68 6.35 4.05
N GLY A 120 -14.12 7.61 4.16
CA GLY A 120 -15.05 8.21 3.20
C GLY A 120 -14.45 8.50 1.81
N ILE A 121 -13.13 8.44 1.67
CA ILE A 121 -12.38 8.78 0.45
C ILE A 121 -11.38 7.68 0.03
N ASP A 122 -11.44 6.52 0.67
CA ASP A 122 -10.59 5.35 0.36
C ASP A 122 -10.99 4.67 -0.96
#